data_AF-A0A1S9RIL6-F1
#
_entry.id   AF-A0A1S9RIL6-F1
#
_cell.length_a   1.000
_cell.length_b   1.000
_cell.length_c   1.000
_cell.angle_alpha   90.00
_cell.angle_beta   90.00
_cell.angle_gamma   90.00
#
_symmetry.space_group_name_H-M   'P 1'
#
loop_
_entity.id
_entity.type
_entity.pdbx_description
1 polymer ?
#
loop_
_entity_poly.entity_id
_entity_poly.type
_entity_poly.pdbx_seq_one_letter_code
_entity_poly.pdbx_strand_id
1 'polypeptide(L)'
;MRETCPGYRDEWDLVFRDQTNQTIKRTNEKRARSAATAGANDVPALARELSPNPDQIGINYFLSNFVLGGPSSSRGYLNYIPSVYVNDGEHPTLVASLAAVGLVALANSTQQPELVNHARAKYMEAIHNVNNALASPSESIKDSTLMSVISLGMFEQVSGFETWVQHVEGAAALVVARGKSQFSSPVTIRMFNQVRADLVIASLHGTKPISRDMLELQELAAKHTDTASAFWQIGILGTRCANLLFALRESTGGRRSAEFLKEATSIERDLQRNVESLAIEEPYTTTQEPSGDPSIIFNGRVDRYQDIWAIRVWNNSRNLHMILCEMICYLLNRILGQNPALSPHSSMNYRLQETLQTLSKLGNDFLATIPQALEISSSPSDPRPSLDLSFRGNISGGYMLTWGLYMVGKCAVTTKETRKWIIQRLQSIGSNAGTSVALQLVEDIIKIDQLTAS
;
A
#
# COMPACT_ATOMS: atom_id res chain seq x y z
N MET A 1 46.17 6.68 -47.21
CA MET A 1 45.81 8.11 -47.19
C MET A 1 46.04 8.57 -45.75
N ARG A 2 46.96 9.49 -45.50
CA ARG A 2 47.35 9.94 -44.15
C ARG A 2 46.35 11.00 -43.70
N GLU A 3 45.71 10.82 -42.54
CA GLU A 3 44.85 11.84 -41.93
C GLU A 3 45.69 12.96 -41.30
N THR A 4 45.28 14.19 -41.55
CA THR A 4 45.93 15.42 -41.06
C THR A 4 45.27 15.84 -39.75
N CYS A 5 46.05 15.98 -38.68
CA CYS A 5 45.56 16.49 -37.39
C CYS A 5 45.19 17.98 -37.48
N PRO A 6 44.02 18.42 -36.99
CA PRO A 6 43.72 19.83 -36.84
C PRO A 6 44.45 20.35 -35.59
N GLY A 7 45.34 21.32 -35.75
CA GLY A 7 46.13 21.89 -34.65
C GLY A 7 45.30 22.50 -33.52
N TYR A 8 45.99 22.92 -32.45
CA TYR A 8 45.41 23.50 -31.24
C TYR A 8 44.53 24.75 -31.52
N ARG A 9 43.49 24.92 -30.70
CA ARG A 9 42.57 26.08 -30.73
C ARG A 9 43.31 27.39 -30.42
N ASP A 10 42.82 28.46 -31.04
CA ASP A 10 43.33 29.83 -30.92
C ASP A 10 43.20 30.36 -29.47
N GLU A 11 44.26 30.97 -28.94
CA GLU A 11 44.32 31.51 -27.57
C GLU A 11 43.36 32.69 -27.34
N TRP A 12 42.89 33.34 -28.41
CA TRP A 12 41.93 34.45 -28.30
C TRP A 12 40.50 33.99 -27.94
N ASP A 13 40.15 32.71 -28.14
CA ASP A 13 38.87 32.14 -27.73
C ASP A 13 38.79 31.82 -26.22
N LEU A 14 39.89 31.99 -25.48
CA LEU A 14 39.99 31.74 -24.03
C LEU A 14 40.00 33.02 -23.17
N VAL A 15 39.79 34.19 -23.78
CA VAL A 15 39.76 35.46 -23.04
C VAL A 15 38.40 35.66 -22.39
N PHE A 16 38.27 35.25 -21.13
CA PHE A 16 37.14 35.58 -20.28
C PHE A 16 37.11 37.09 -20.01
N ARG A 17 36.10 37.79 -20.53
CA ARG A 17 35.87 39.21 -20.22
C ARG A 17 35.23 39.33 -18.84
N ASP A 18 35.94 39.99 -17.92
CA ASP A 18 35.40 40.33 -16.60
C ASP A 18 34.26 41.35 -16.72
N GLN A 19 33.03 40.88 -16.49
CA GLN A 19 31.81 41.69 -16.51
C GLN A 19 31.33 42.11 -15.12
N THR A 20 32.14 41.93 -14.08
CA THR A 20 31.76 42.18 -12.68
C THR A 20 31.26 43.62 -12.48
N ASN A 21 31.95 44.60 -13.09
CA ASN A 21 31.57 46.01 -12.99
C ASN A 21 30.27 46.37 -13.75
N GLN A 22 29.98 45.71 -14.87
CA GLN A 22 28.70 45.91 -15.58
C GLN A 22 27.51 45.33 -14.80
N THR A 23 27.71 44.19 -14.14
CA THR A 23 26.68 43.55 -13.30
C THR A 23 26.41 44.35 -12.02
N ILE A 24 27.45 44.91 -11.38
CA ILE A 24 27.30 45.79 -10.22
C ILE A 24 26.54 47.07 -10.60
N LYS A 25 26.87 47.69 -11.74
CA LYS A 25 26.18 48.89 -12.23
C LYS A 25 24.69 48.63 -12.52
N ARG A 26 24.36 47.52 -13.18
CA ARG A 26 22.96 47.10 -13.43
C ARG A 26 22.18 46.86 -12.14
N THR A 27 22.80 46.25 -11.14
CA THR A 27 22.14 45.95 -9.85
C THR A 27 21.86 47.23 -9.07
N ASN A 28 22.79 48.19 -9.09
CA ASN A 28 22.63 49.49 -8.44
C ASN A 28 21.58 50.37 -9.16
N GLU A 29 21.55 50.37 -10.49
CA GLU A 29 20.53 51.07 -11.28
C GLU A 29 19.12 50.47 -11.05
N LYS A 30 19.02 49.14 -10.89
CA LYS A 30 17.75 48.46 -10.56
C LYS A 30 17.27 48.81 -9.15
N ARG A 31 18.17 48.86 -8.17
CA ARG A 31 17.86 49.31 -6.79
C ARG A 31 17.42 50.77 -6.74
N ALA A 32 18.08 51.66 -7.49
CA ALA A 32 17.71 53.07 -7.57
C ALA A 32 16.32 53.27 -8.21
N ARG A 33 15.99 52.49 -9.25
CA ARG A 33 14.66 52.51 -9.87
C ARG A 33 13.56 51.98 -8.94
N SER A 34 13.84 50.92 -8.17
CA SER A 34 12.89 50.38 -7.18
C SER A 34 12.64 51.33 -6.00
N ALA A 35 13.66 52.10 -5.59
CA ALA A 35 13.52 53.12 -4.55
C ALA A 35 12.74 54.36 -5.02
N ALA A 36 12.85 54.74 -6.30
CA ALA A 36 12.11 55.86 -6.88
C ALA A 36 10.60 55.59 -7.09
N THR A 37 10.20 54.31 -7.21
CA THR A 37 8.79 53.91 -7.35
C THR A 37 8.04 53.72 -6.02
N ALA A 38 8.73 53.79 -4.87
CA ALA A 38 8.14 53.54 -3.55
C ALA A 38 7.51 54.79 -2.89
N GLY A 39 7.44 55.92 -3.61
CA GLY A 39 7.07 57.23 -3.04
C GLY A 39 5.66 57.75 -3.36
N ALA A 40 4.78 57.00 -4.02
CA ALA A 40 3.43 57.49 -4.31
C ALA A 40 2.39 56.36 -4.28
N ASN A 41 1.38 56.55 -3.42
CA ASN A 41 0.17 55.75 -3.17
C ASN A 41 0.30 54.61 -2.15
N ASP A 42 0.18 55.01 -0.87
CA ASP A 42 -0.31 54.16 0.21
C ASP A 42 -1.72 53.65 -0.11
N VAL A 43 -1.78 52.40 -0.58
CA VAL A 43 -2.88 51.49 -0.32
C VAL A 43 -2.20 50.23 0.22
N PRO A 44 -2.54 49.74 1.43
CA PRO A 44 -1.87 48.58 1.98
C PRO A 44 -2.14 47.40 1.06
N ALA A 45 -1.11 46.97 0.33
CA ALA A 45 -1.15 45.74 -0.43
C ALA A 45 -1.53 44.63 0.55
N LEU A 46 -2.71 44.03 0.35
CA LEU A 46 -3.06 42.77 0.98
C LEU A 46 -1.85 41.85 0.89
N ALA A 47 -1.53 41.23 2.02
CA ALA A 47 -0.45 40.28 2.20
C ALA A 47 -0.18 39.50 0.90
N ARG A 48 1.07 39.52 0.45
CA ARG A 48 1.62 38.44 -0.38
C ARG A 48 1.12 37.15 0.26
N GLU A 49 0.17 36.47 -0.37
CA GLU A 49 -0.35 35.20 0.12
C GLU A 49 0.86 34.31 0.39
N LEU A 50 1.02 33.88 1.64
CA LEU A 50 2.01 32.89 2.01
C LEU A 50 1.67 31.66 1.19
N SER A 51 2.35 31.46 0.06
CA SER A 51 2.25 30.23 -0.72
C SER A 51 2.45 29.07 0.25
N PRO A 52 1.47 28.17 0.39
CA PRO A 52 1.50 27.15 1.44
C PRO A 52 2.77 26.31 1.32
N ASN A 53 3.43 26.05 2.45
CA ASN A 53 4.64 25.22 2.49
C ASN A 53 4.34 23.85 1.86
N PRO A 54 5.02 23.44 0.76
CA PRO A 54 4.77 22.16 0.11
C PRO A 54 4.86 20.97 1.08
N ASP A 55 5.71 21.04 2.10
CA ASP A 55 5.83 19.99 3.11
C ASP A 55 4.54 19.84 3.91
N GLN A 56 3.94 20.97 4.31
CA GLN A 56 2.68 20.98 5.04
C GLN A 56 1.52 20.49 4.16
N ILE A 57 1.53 20.83 2.87
CA ILE A 57 0.56 20.32 1.90
C ILE A 57 0.67 18.79 1.84
N GLY A 58 1.90 18.26 1.72
CA GLY A 58 2.17 16.83 1.73
C GLY A 58 1.66 16.16 3.00
N ILE A 59 2.05 16.65 4.18
CA ILE A 59 1.64 16.08 5.46
C ILE A 59 0.12 16.10 5.61
N ASN A 60 -0.54 17.22 5.29
CA ASN A 60 -1.99 17.32 5.36
C ASN A 60 -2.66 16.34 4.39
N TYR A 61 -2.13 16.18 3.19
CA TYR A 61 -2.62 15.22 2.21
C TYR A 61 -2.45 13.79 2.73
N PHE A 62 -1.31 13.46 3.34
CA PHE A 62 -1.06 12.17 3.96
C PHE A 62 -2.08 11.86 5.07
N LEU A 63 -2.23 12.79 6.02
CA LEU A 63 -3.16 12.63 7.14
C LEU A 63 -4.62 12.50 6.68
N SER A 64 -4.99 13.16 5.58
CA SER A 64 -6.36 13.11 5.06
C SER A 64 -6.68 11.84 4.29
N ASN A 65 -5.69 11.21 3.64
CA ASN A 65 -5.92 10.11 2.69
C ASN A 65 -5.39 8.75 3.15
N PHE A 66 -4.35 8.69 3.99
CA PHE A 66 -3.73 7.44 4.42
C PHE A 66 -3.98 7.10 5.89
N VAL A 67 -4.20 8.10 6.74
CA VAL A 67 -4.62 7.86 8.13
C VAL A 67 -6.12 7.60 8.14
N LEU A 68 -6.48 6.32 8.19
CA LEU A 68 -7.87 5.87 8.20
C LEU A 68 -8.30 5.59 9.64
N GLY A 69 -9.49 6.02 10.02
CA GLY A 69 -10.00 5.92 11.39
C GLY A 69 -10.31 7.31 11.94
N GLY A 70 -11.45 7.46 12.61
CA GLY A 70 -11.84 8.75 13.18
C GLY A 70 -10.84 9.25 14.23
N PRO A 71 -10.87 10.55 14.61
CA PRO A 71 -9.94 11.17 15.57
C PRO A 71 -9.81 10.45 16.92
N SER A 72 -10.73 9.53 17.23
CA SER A 72 -10.91 8.88 18.52
C SER A 72 -11.12 7.35 18.41
N SER A 73 -10.89 6.70 17.25
CA SER A 73 -11.11 5.25 17.14
C SER A 73 -9.89 4.42 17.54
N SER A 74 -10.13 3.35 18.30
CA SER A 74 -9.17 2.24 18.51
C SER A 74 -8.88 1.44 17.23
N ARG A 75 -9.56 1.79 16.13
CA ARG A 75 -9.61 1.13 14.83
C ARG A 75 -9.03 2.08 13.78
N GLY A 76 -8.34 1.54 12.77
CA GLY A 76 -7.81 2.38 11.70
C GLY A 76 -6.43 1.99 11.17
N TYR A 77 -6.14 2.40 9.93
CA TYR A 77 -4.83 2.26 9.30
C TYR A 77 -3.99 3.49 9.61
N LEU A 78 -2.80 3.28 10.18
CA LEU A 78 -1.89 4.36 10.59
C LEU A 78 -2.51 5.41 11.54
N ASN A 79 -3.62 5.08 12.20
CA ASN A 79 -4.36 5.95 13.14
C ASN A 79 -3.54 6.38 14.37
N TYR A 80 -2.38 5.77 14.57
CA TYR A 80 -1.42 6.15 15.62
C TYR A 80 -0.54 7.36 15.23
N ILE A 81 -0.39 7.66 13.93
CA ILE A 81 0.52 8.70 13.45
C ILE A 81 0.19 10.08 14.04
N PRO A 82 -1.07 10.56 14.07
CA PRO A 82 -1.38 11.88 14.64
C PRO A 82 -0.94 12.01 16.10
N SER A 83 -1.13 10.96 16.90
CA SER A 83 -0.76 10.98 18.32
C SER A 83 0.76 11.08 18.54
N VAL A 84 1.55 10.40 17.73
CA VAL A 84 3.02 10.43 17.82
C VAL A 84 3.59 11.70 17.18
N TYR A 85 3.00 12.16 16.08
CA TYR A 85 3.37 13.41 15.43
C TYR A 85 3.27 14.60 16.39
N VAL A 86 2.20 14.69 17.17
CA VAL A 86 1.98 15.76 18.17
C VAL A 86 2.89 15.59 19.39
N ASN A 87 3.02 14.37 19.93
CA ASN A 87 3.75 14.12 21.18
C ASN A 87 5.27 14.18 21.03
N ASP A 88 5.81 13.77 19.88
CA ASP A 88 7.25 13.71 19.61
C ASP A 88 7.78 15.01 18.96
N GLY A 89 6.97 16.09 19.04
CA GLY A 89 7.37 17.45 18.66
C GLY A 89 7.72 17.63 17.20
N GLU A 90 7.01 16.97 16.28
CA GLU A 90 7.28 17.03 14.84
C GLU A 90 8.71 16.57 14.49
N HIS A 91 9.12 15.41 15.01
CA HIS A 91 10.45 14.85 14.76
C HIS A 91 10.82 14.93 13.26
N PRO A 92 11.96 15.56 12.88
CA PRO A 92 12.26 15.89 11.48
C PRO A 92 12.21 14.69 10.53
N THR A 93 12.68 13.52 11.00
CA THR A 93 12.61 12.25 10.24
C THR A 93 11.17 11.88 9.86
N LEU A 94 10.24 12.01 10.80
CA LEU A 94 8.83 11.68 10.58
C LEU A 94 8.19 12.70 9.64
N VAL A 95 8.40 14.00 9.89
CA VAL A 95 7.91 15.11 9.05
C VAL A 95 8.31 14.92 7.59
N ALA A 96 9.61 14.67 7.33
CA ALA A 96 10.11 14.45 5.97
C ALA A 96 9.47 13.22 5.31
N SER A 97 9.29 12.13 6.06
CA SER A 97 8.67 10.90 5.56
C SER A 97 7.19 11.10 5.19
N LEU A 98 6.42 11.77 6.05
CA LEU A 98 5.00 12.05 5.81
C LEU A 98 4.81 13.01 4.63
N ALA A 99 5.65 14.06 4.56
CA ALA A 99 5.64 15.01 3.44
C ALA A 99 5.95 14.30 2.12
N ALA A 100 6.96 13.42 2.09
CA ALA A 100 7.34 12.67 0.89
C ALA A 100 6.16 11.85 0.35
N VAL A 101 5.52 11.02 1.20
CA VAL A 101 4.38 10.18 0.80
C VAL A 101 3.21 11.02 0.31
N GLY A 102 2.83 12.03 1.09
CA GLY A 102 1.69 12.87 0.75
C GLY A 102 1.88 13.65 -0.54
N LEU A 103 3.09 14.15 -0.80
CA LEU A 103 3.41 14.87 -2.03
C LEU A 103 3.41 13.96 -3.26
N VAL A 104 3.97 12.74 -3.18
CA VAL A 104 3.94 11.84 -4.35
C VAL A 104 2.51 11.36 -4.63
N ALA A 105 1.72 11.11 -3.59
CA ALA A 105 0.31 10.76 -3.75
C ALA A 105 -0.49 11.93 -4.37
N LEU A 106 -0.27 13.15 -3.89
CA LEU A 106 -0.88 14.35 -4.46
C LEU A 106 -0.45 14.57 -5.91
N ALA A 107 0.84 14.40 -6.21
CA ALA A 107 1.39 14.52 -7.56
C ALA A 107 0.70 13.55 -8.53
N ASN A 108 0.50 12.30 -8.09
CA ASN A 108 -0.16 11.27 -8.90
C ASN A 108 -1.63 11.59 -9.16
N SER A 109 -2.41 11.97 -8.13
CA SER A 109 -3.84 12.29 -8.32
C SER A 109 -4.10 13.56 -9.12
N THR A 110 -3.24 14.56 -8.98
CA THR A 110 -3.41 15.84 -9.68
C THR A 110 -2.66 15.89 -11.01
N GLN A 111 -1.94 14.82 -11.37
CA GLN A 111 -1.08 14.74 -12.55
C GLN A 111 -0.07 15.90 -12.63
N GLN A 112 0.50 16.29 -11.48
CA GLN A 112 1.47 17.38 -11.36
C GLN A 112 2.89 16.82 -11.17
N PRO A 113 3.66 16.60 -12.25
CA PRO A 113 4.99 15.99 -12.15
C PRO A 113 6.00 16.84 -11.37
N GLU A 114 5.77 18.15 -11.25
CA GLU A 114 6.63 19.06 -10.47
C GLU A 114 6.68 18.67 -8.98
N LEU A 115 5.55 18.22 -8.42
CA LEU A 115 5.45 17.77 -7.02
C LEU A 115 6.24 16.47 -6.77
N VAL A 116 6.47 15.65 -7.79
CA VAL A 116 7.28 14.42 -7.68
C VAL A 116 8.73 14.74 -7.32
N ASN A 117 9.29 15.81 -7.87
CA ASN A 117 10.66 16.21 -7.55
C ASN A 117 10.80 16.64 -6.09
N HIS A 118 9.81 17.36 -5.56
CA HIS A 118 9.77 17.73 -4.14
C HIS A 118 9.59 16.50 -3.25
N ALA A 119 8.69 15.58 -3.64
CA ALA A 119 8.47 14.33 -2.93
C ALA A 119 9.76 13.49 -2.85
N ARG A 120 10.51 13.39 -3.95
CA ARG A 120 11.83 12.72 -4.00
C ARG A 120 12.86 13.41 -3.11
N ALA A 121 12.92 14.74 -3.11
CA ALA A 121 13.83 15.47 -2.23
C ALA A 121 13.54 15.15 -0.75
N LYS A 122 12.27 15.13 -0.36
CA LYS A 122 11.85 14.75 0.99
C LYS A 122 12.08 13.28 1.33
N TYR A 123 11.89 12.40 0.38
CA TYR A 123 12.23 10.98 0.54
C TYR A 123 13.73 10.79 0.79
N MET A 124 14.60 11.50 0.05
CA MET A 124 16.05 11.46 0.28
C MET A 124 16.45 12.05 1.64
N GLU A 125 15.83 13.17 2.03
CA GLU A 125 15.99 13.76 3.37
C GLU A 125 15.59 12.78 4.47
N ALA A 126 14.46 12.10 4.32
CA ALA A 126 13.97 11.10 5.24
C ALA A 126 14.90 9.89 5.35
N ILE A 127 15.43 9.36 4.24
CA ILE A 127 16.43 8.28 4.26
C ILE A 127 17.67 8.72 5.04
N HIS A 128 18.20 9.92 4.77
CA HIS A 128 19.36 10.43 5.48
C HIS A 128 19.10 10.49 7.00
N ASN A 129 17.96 11.04 7.39
CA ASN A 129 17.56 11.16 8.79
C ASN A 129 17.34 9.79 9.45
N VAL A 130 16.74 8.82 8.74
CA VAL A 130 16.58 7.44 9.22
C VAL A 130 17.94 6.79 9.40
N ASN A 131 18.86 6.89 8.44
CA ASN A 131 20.20 6.30 8.57
C ASN A 131 20.96 6.86 9.78
N ASN A 132 20.86 8.16 10.03
CA ASN A 132 21.45 8.78 11.23
C ASN A 132 20.81 8.25 12.53
N ALA A 133 19.49 8.08 12.57
CA ALA A 133 18.80 7.50 13.71
C ALA A 133 19.18 6.02 13.94
N LEU A 134 19.31 5.24 12.87
CA LEU A 134 19.71 3.82 12.93
C LEU A 134 21.14 3.63 13.44
N ALA A 135 22.02 4.62 13.25
CA ALA A 135 23.39 4.58 13.76
C ALA A 135 23.48 4.73 15.29
N SER A 136 22.40 5.18 15.96
CA SER A 136 22.34 5.34 17.41
C SER A 136 21.38 4.32 18.04
N PRO A 137 21.84 3.47 18.99
CA PRO A 137 20.97 2.48 19.63
C PRO A 137 19.75 3.05 20.36
N SER A 138 19.83 4.30 20.85
CA SER A 138 18.71 4.95 21.53
C SER A 138 17.70 5.56 20.56
N GLU A 139 18.17 6.04 19.40
CA GLU A 139 17.32 6.66 18.38
C GLU A 139 16.66 5.61 17.50
N SER A 140 17.34 4.48 17.23
CA SER A 140 16.84 3.41 16.36
C SER A 140 15.53 2.79 16.87
N ILE A 141 15.34 2.77 18.19
CA ILE A 141 14.17 2.17 18.83
C ILE A 141 13.00 3.13 19.06
N LYS A 142 13.12 4.41 18.67
CA LYS A 142 12.03 5.40 18.82
C LYS A 142 10.84 5.13 17.91
N ASP A 143 9.67 5.63 18.33
CA ASP A 143 8.42 5.54 17.57
C ASP A 143 8.53 6.27 16.24
N SER A 144 9.07 7.49 16.25
CA SER A 144 9.32 8.29 15.05
C SER A 144 10.20 7.58 14.02
N THR A 145 11.26 6.86 14.45
CA THR A 145 12.10 6.06 13.55
C THR A 145 11.31 4.94 12.88
N LEU A 146 10.57 4.14 13.65
CA LEU A 146 9.76 3.05 13.10
C LEU A 146 8.68 3.57 12.15
N MET A 147 7.97 4.64 12.51
CA MET A 147 6.95 5.25 11.64
C MET A 147 7.54 5.80 10.34
N SER A 148 8.75 6.36 10.41
CA SER A 148 9.46 6.85 9.23
C SER A 148 9.77 5.71 8.27
N VAL A 149 10.29 4.58 8.76
CA VAL A 149 10.55 3.39 7.92
C VAL A 149 9.27 2.82 7.30
N ILE A 150 8.17 2.73 8.06
CA ILE A 150 6.86 2.31 7.52
C ILE A 150 6.39 3.27 6.42
N SER A 151 6.53 4.58 6.64
CA SER A 151 6.13 5.61 5.68
C SER A 151 7.00 5.61 4.42
N LEU A 152 8.31 5.34 4.53
CA LEU A 152 9.19 5.16 3.38
C LEU A 152 8.80 3.95 2.53
N GLY A 153 8.40 2.84 3.16
CA GLY A 153 7.83 1.69 2.45
C GLY A 153 6.56 2.07 1.68
N MET A 154 5.69 2.89 2.27
CA MET A 154 4.51 3.42 1.59
C MET A 154 4.88 4.34 0.42
N PHE A 155 5.87 5.22 0.58
CA PHE A 155 6.34 6.07 -0.52
C PHE A 155 6.77 5.22 -1.72
N GLU A 156 7.48 4.12 -1.48
CA GLU A 156 7.95 3.23 -2.54
C GLU A 156 6.80 2.47 -3.20
N GLN A 157 5.83 1.99 -2.43
CA GLN A 157 4.60 1.42 -3.00
C GLN A 157 3.86 2.43 -3.88
N VAL A 158 3.78 3.69 -3.42
CA VAL A 158 3.08 4.77 -4.13
C VAL A 158 3.82 5.22 -5.40
N SER A 159 5.15 5.23 -5.33
CA SER A 159 6.01 5.63 -6.44
C SER A 159 6.27 4.49 -7.43
N GLY A 160 5.91 3.26 -7.07
CA GLY A 160 6.16 2.08 -7.90
C GLY A 160 7.60 1.58 -7.85
N PHE A 161 8.33 1.83 -6.77
CA PHE A 161 9.66 1.27 -6.54
C PHE A 161 9.54 -0.17 -6.02
N GLU A 162 10.35 -1.08 -6.58
CA GLU A 162 10.31 -2.52 -6.28
C GLU A 162 10.95 -2.88 -4.91
N THR A 163 11.43 -1.89 -4.15
CA THR A 163 12.19 -2.09 -2.92
C THR A 163 11.35 -2.03 -1.63
N TRP A 164 10.03 -1.80 -1.71
CA TRP A 164 9.20 -1.59 -0.51
C TRP A 164 9.27 -2.73 0.51
N VAL A 165 9.50 -3.97 0.03
CA VAL A 165 9.70 -5.16 0.88
C VAL A 165 10.90 -4.98 1.81
N GLN A 166 11.96 -4.30 1.38
CA GLN A 166 13.15 -4.04 2.21
C GLN A 166 12.83 -3.12 3.39
N HIS A 167 11.94 -2.12 3.21
CA HIS A 167 11.47 -1.30 4.33
C HIS A 167 10.59 -2.08 5.30
N VAL A 168 9.75 -2.99 4.80
CA VAL A 168 8.96 -3.89 5.66
C VAL A 168 9.86 -4.80 6.48
N GLU A 169 10.91 -5.37 5.87
CA GLU A 169 11.93 -6.16 6.57
C GLU A 169 12.69 -5.31 7.60
N GLY A 170 13.06 -4.08 7.24
CA GLY A 170 13.69 -3.13 8.16
C GLY A 170 12.79 -2.77 9.35
N ALA A 171 11.51 -2.51 9.10
CA ALA A 171 10.51 -2.25 10.14
C ALA A 171 10.33 -3.46 11.07
N ALA A 172 10.32 -4.68 10.51
CA ALA A 172 10.28 -5.91 11.31
C ALA A 172 11.53 -6.07 12.18
N ALA A 173 12.72 -5.78 11.65
CA ALA A 173 13.97 -5.79 12.42
C ALA A 173 13.95 -4.76 13.56
N LEU A 174 13.39 -3.57 13.33
CA LEU A 174 13.21 -2.55 14.37
C LEU A 174 12.21 -2.99 15.45
N VAL A 175 11.09 -3.60 15.06
CA VAL A 175 10.14 -4.21 16.00
C VAL A 175 10.83 -5.27 16.86
N VAL A 176 11.69 -6.11 16.27
CA VAL A 176 12.48 -7.09 17.01
C VAL A 176 13.45 -6.42 17.98
N ALA A 177 14.19 -5.40 17.52
CA ALA A 177 15.13 -4.66 18.36
C ALA A 177 14.46 -3.95 19.55
N ARG A 178 13.24 -3.43 19.35
CA ARG A 178 12.44 -2.81 20.42
C ARG A 178 12.00 -3.83 21.47
N GLY A 179 11.80 -5.10 21.08
CA GLY A 179 11.47 -6.17 22.00
C GLY A 179 10.17 -5.95 22.77
N LYS A 180 10.03 -6.54 23.96
CA LYS A 180 8.78 -6.51 24.75
C LYS A 180 8.39 -5.13 25.30
N SER A 181 9.32 -4.16 25.37
CA SER A 181 9.04 -2.84 25.94
C SER A 181 8.03 -2.04 25.11
N GLN A 182 7.89 -2.39 23.82
CA GLN A 182 6.91 -1.80 22.91
C GLN A 182 5.45 -2.23 23.18
N PHE A 183 5.18 -3.07 24.18
CA PHE A 183 3.80 -3.42 24.55
C PHE A 183 3.31 -2.64 25.78
N SER A 184 3.97 -1.51 26.07
CA SER A 184 3.66 -0.61 27.18
C SER A 184 2.53 0.39 26.86
N SER A 185 2.20 0.60 25.57
CA SER A 185 1.15 1.54 25.18
C SER A 185 0.27 1.01 24.04
N PRO A 186 -1.01 1.41 23.96
CA PRO A 186 -1.88 1.04 22.84
C PRO A 186 -1.36 1.48 21.47
N VAL A 187 -0.65 2.62 21.40
CA VAL A 187 -0.04 3.16 20.18
C VAL A 187 1.00 2.20 19.62
N THR A 188 1.91 1.74 20.47
CA THR A 188 3.02 0.87 20.08
C THR A 188 2.56 -0.55 19.72
N ILE A 189 1.47 -1.03 20.32
CA ILE A 189 0.79 -2.28 19.91
C ILE A 189 0.17 -2.15 18.51
N ARG A 190 -0.41 -0.99 18.16
CA ARG A 190 -0.93 -0.75 16.81
C ARG A 190 0.19 -0.69 15.78
N MET A 191 1.32 -0.08 16.11
CA MET A 191 2.51 -0.08 15.25
C MET A 191 3.01 -1.51 15.01
N PHE A 192 3.13 -2.31 16.07
CA PHE A 192 3.48 -3.74 15.97
C PHE A 192 2.53 -4.50 15.03
N ASN A 193 1.22 -4.34 15.23
CA ASN A 193 0.21 -4.99 14.40
C ASN A 193 0.28 -4.55 12.93
N GLN A 194 0.60 -3.29 12.68
CA GLN A 194 0.78 -2.76 11.33
C GLN A 194 1.99 -3.42 10.64
N VAL A 195 3.16 -3.41 11.28
CA VAL A 195 4.38 -4.06 10.76
C VAL A 195 4.14 -5.55 10.53
N ARG A 196 3.45 -6.23 11.45
CA ARG A 196 3.09 -7.64 11.30
C ARG A 196 2.22 -7.88 10.07
N ALA A 197 1.20 -7.05 9.84
CA ALA A 197 0.34 -7.17 8.66
C ALA A 197 1.14 -6.95 7.36
N ASP A 198 2.01 -5.94 7.32
CA ASP A 198 2.85 -5.66 6.15
C ASP A 198 3.85 -6.80 5.89
N LEU A 199 4.43 -7.37 6.95
CA LEU A 199 5.35 -8.50 6.85
C LEU A 199 4.66 -9.76 6.34
N VAL A 200 3.41 -10.01 6.73
CA VAL A 200 2.59 -11.09 6.16
C VAL A 200 2.42 -10.90 4.66
N ILE A 201 2.05 -9.69 4.21
CA ILE A 201 1.90 -9.40 2.77
C ILE A 201 3.22 -9.62 2.04
N ALA A 202 4.32 -9.05 2.55
CA ALA A 202 5.65 -9.21 1.98
C ALA A 202 6.09 -10.68 1.91
N SER A 203 5.80 -11.49 2.94
CA SER A 203 6.15 -12.91 2.98
C SER A 203 5.33 -13.76 2.01
N LEU A 204 4.04 -13.44 1.83
CA LEU A 204 3.17 -14.13 0.86
C LEU A 204 3.65 -13.93 -0.59
N HIS A 205 4.20 -12.75 -0.88
CA HIS A 205 4.70 -12.39 -2.22
C HIS A 205 6.17 -12.74 -2.42
N GLY A 206 6.96 -12.69 -1.35
CA GLY A 206 8.40 -12.89 -1.37
C GLY A 206 8.83 -14.33 -1.12
N THR A 207 10.10 -14.47 -0.80
CA THR A 207 10.80 -15.75 -0.59
C THR A 207 11.34 -15.89 0.83
N LYS A 208 10.76 -15.19 1.80
CA LYS A 208 11.19 -15.28 3.20
C LYS A 208 10.01 -15.61 4.12
N PRO A 209 10.18 -16.52 5.09
CA PRO A 209 9.17 -16.77 6.10
C PRO A 209 9.14 -15.66 7.14
N ILE A 210 8.08 -15.62 7.94
CA ILE A 210 8.01 -14.83 9.17
C ILE A 210 9.01 -15.40 10.17
N SER A 211 9.91 -14.55 10.68
CA SER A 211 10.97 -14.98 11.61
C SER A 211 10.40 -15.47 12.94
N ARG A 212 11.16 -16.34 13.61
CA ARG A 212 10.83 -16.82 14.95
C ARG A 212 10.69 -15.68 15.96
N ASP A 213 11.58 -14.69 15.91
CA ASP A 213 11.53 -13.53 16.81
C ASP A 213 10.21 -12.75 16.68
N MET A 214 9.70 -12.60 15.45
CA MET A 214 8.40 -11.97 15.21
C MET A 214 7.23 -12.80 15.77
N LEU A 215 7.31 -14.14 15.70
CA LEU A 215 6.31 -15.02 16.30
C LEU A 215 6.34 -14.98 17.83
N GLU A 216 7.53 -14.93 18.45
CA GLU A 216 7.67 -14.79 19.89
C GLU A 216 7.11 -13.43 20.38
N LEU A 217 7.35 -12.35 19.63
CA LEU A 217 6.75 -11.04 19.92
C LEU A 217 5.22 -11.05 19.76
N GLN A 218 4.70 -11.79 18.78
CA GLN A 218 3.25 -11.97 18.62
C GLN A 218 2.63 -12.66 19.84
N GLU A 219 3.28 -13.68 20.40
CA GLU A 219 2.83 -14.35 21.63
C GLU A 219 2.89 -13.42 22.86
N LEU A 220 3.90 -12.56 22.94
CA LEU A 220 3.99 -11.55 23.99
C LEU A 220 2.91 -10.48 23.84
N ALA A 221 2.68 -9.98 22.63
CA ALA A 221 1.64 -9.00 22.32
C ALA A 221 0.23 -9.51 22.64
N ALA A 222 -0.02 -10.82 22.57
CA ALA A 222 -1.30 -11.44 22.92
C ALA A 222 -1.74 -11.14 24.37
N LYS A 223 -0.80 -10.81 25.27
CA LYS A 223 -1.11 -10.43 26.67
C LYS A 223 -1.62 -9.00 26.82
N HIS A 224 -1.52 -8.19 25.77
CA HIS A 224 -1.77 -6.75 25.80
C HIS A 224 -2.87 -6.31 24.82
N THR A 225 -3.54 -7.25 24.16
CA THR A 225 -4.57 -6.99 23.14
C THR A 225 -5.73 -7.96 23.30
N ASP A 226 -6.88 -7.61 22.73
CA ASP A 226 -7.99 -8.54 22.62
C ASP A 226 -7.68 -9.62 21.58
N THR A 227 -7.35 -10.82 22.07
CA THR A 227 -7.07 -11.97 21.22
C THR A 227 -8.31 -12.57 20.60
N ALA A 228 -9.51 -12.27 21.11
CA ALA A 228 -10.76 -12.77 20.54
C ALA A 228 -11.17 -11.99 19.29
N SER A 229 -10.72 -10.73 19.17
CA SER A 229 -11.04 -9.89 18.01
C SER A 229 -10.71 -10.55 16.67
N ALA A 230 -11.62 -10.41 15.71
CA ALA A 230 -11.46 -10.99 14.40
C ALA A 230 -10.19 -10.48 13.70
N PHE A 231 -9.88 -9.19 13.86
CA PHE A 231 -8.65 -8.59 13.34
C PHE A 231 -7.37 -9.25 13.87
N TRP A 232 -7.28 -9.50 15.18
CA TRP A 232 -6.10 -10.14 15.77
C TRP A 232 -5.90 -11.55 15.20
N GLN A 233 -6.98 -12.32 15.13
CA GLN A 233 -7.00 -13.68 14.61
C GLN A 233 -6.62 -13.75 13.12
N ILE A 234 -7.08 -12.81 12.28
CA ILE A 234 -6.63 -12.70 10.88
C ILE A 234 -5.11 -12.56 10.82
N GLY A 235 -4.51 -11.74 11.69
CA GLY A 235 -3.06 -11.60 11.75
C GLY A 235 -2.34 -12.91 12.13
N ILE A 236 -2.88 -13.68 13.09
CA ILE A 236 -2.33 -15.00 13.46
C ILE A 236 -2.39 -15.95 12.25
N LEU A 237 -3.56 -16.05 11.61
CA LEU A 237 -3.79 -16.90 10.46
C LEU A 237 -2.92 -16.49 9.26
N GLY A 238 -2.71 -15.19 9.08
CA GLY A 238 -1.79 -14.61 8.10
C GLY A 238 -0.36 -15.10 8.28
N THR A 239 0.18 -15.03 9.50
CA THR A 239 1.55 -15.53 9.78
C THR A 239 1.69 -17.04 9.54
N ARG A 240 0.68 -17.83 9.94
CA ARG A 240 0.64 -19.28 9.70
C ARG A 240 0.60 -19.60 8.20
N CYS A 241 -0.27 -18.92 7.46
CA CYS A 241 -0.41 -19.10 6.02
C CYS A 241 0.88 -18.73 5.26
N ALA A 242 1.50 -17.60 5.61
CA ALA A 242 2.75 -17.16 4.99
C ALA A 242 3.88 -18.19 5.19
N ASN A 243 4.05 -18.69 6.41
CA ASN A 243 5.04 -19.72 6.72
C ASN A 243 4.74 -21.06 6.01
N LEU A 244 3.46 -21.45 5.94
CA LEU A 244 3.05 -22.66 5.23
C LEU A 244 3.32 -22.54 3.72
N LEU A 245 3.00 -21.39 3.11
CA LEU A 245 3.26 -21.13 1.70
C LEU A 245 4.76 -21.16 1.39
N PHE A 246 5.58 -20.55 2.25
CA PHE A 246 7.03 -20.63 2.14
C PHE A 246 7.53 -22.07 2.23
N ALA A 247 7.12 -22.83 3.25
CA ALA A 247 7.51 -24.22 3.43
C ALA A 247 7.07 -25.11 2.25
N LEU A 248 5.90 -24.83 1.66
CA LEU A 248 5.41 -25.52 0.47
C LEU A 248 6.29 -25.24 -0.75
N ARG A 249 6.69 -23.98 -0.97
CA ARG A 249 7.59 -23.57 -2.07
C ARG A 249 8.97 -24.23 -1.96
N GLU A 250 9.52 -24.31 -0.74
CA GLU A 250 10.81 -24.95 -0.48
C GLU A 250 10.76 -26.48 -0.53
N SER A 251 9.57 -27.09 -0.55
CA SER A 251 9.44 -28.54 -0.50
C SER A 251 9.80 -29.21 -1.83
N THR A 252 10.98 -29.82 -1.89
CA THR A 252 11.39 -30.64 -3.04
C THR A 252 10.71 -32.02 -3.03
N GLY A 253 10.13 -32.45 -4.16
CA GLY A 253 9.80 -33.86 -4.39
C GLY A 253 8.47 -34.39 -3.83
N GLY A 254 7.57 -33.53 -3.31
CA GLY A 254 6.14 -33.86 -3.15
C GLY A 254 5.73 -34.89 -2.11
N ARG A 255 6.67 -35.50 -1.37
CA ARG A 255 6.39 -36.52 -0.33
C ARG A 255 5.52 -36.02 0.81
N ARG A 256 5.45 -34.70 1.04
CA ARG A 256 4.68 -34.08 2.14
C ARG A 256 3.35 -33.45 1.70
N SER A 257 2.86 -33.71 0.49
CA SER A 257 1.65 -33.06 -0.04
C SER A 257 0.42 -33.29 0.86
N ALA A 258 0.27 -34.48 1.45
CA ALA A 258 -0.82 -34.78 2.37
C ALA A 258 -0.71 -34.01 3.71
N GLU A 259 0.50 -33.82 4.22
CA GLU A 259 0.76 -33.05 5.45
C GLU A 259 0.44 -31.57 5.24
N PHE A 260 0.93 -30.99 4.14
CA PHE A 260 0.61 -29.62 3.77
C PHE A 260 -0.89 -29.42 3.51
N LEU A 261 -1.57 -30.39 2.89
CA LEU A 261 -3.01 -30.32 2.66
C LEU A 261 -3.79 -30.31 3.98
N LYS A 262 -3.37 -31.15 4.93
CA LYS A 262 -3.97 -31.20 6.26
C LYS A 262 -3.78 -29.87 7.00
N GLU A 263 -2.59 -29.29 6.93
CA GLU A 263 -2.30 -28.00 7.57
C GLU A 263 -3.07 -26.84 6.92
N ALA A 264 -3.04 -26.74 5.59
CA ALA A 264 -3.81 -25.74 4.84
C ALA A 264 -5.31 -25.82 5.13
N THR A 265 -5.87 -27.04 5.16
CA THR A 265 -7.29 -27.27 5.51
C THR A 265 -7.58 -26.88 6.96
N SER A 266 -6.63 -27.07 7.88
CA SER A 266 -6.80 -26.63 9.26
C SER A 266 -6.83 -25.10 9.37
N ILE A 267 -5.92 -24.41 8.68
CA ILE A 267 -5.90 -22.93 8.67
C ILE A 267 -7.17 -22.39 8.02
N GLU A 268 -7.62 -22.98 6.91
CA GLU A 268 -8.86 -22.56 6.24
C GLU A 268 -10.08 -22.69 7.15
N ARG A 269 -10.21 -23.81 7.88
CA ARG A 269 -11.32 -23.98 8.84
C ARG A 269 -11.27 -22.93 9.96
N ASP A 270 -10.09 -22.61 10.47
CA ASP A 270 -9.93 -21.58 11.50
C ASP A 270 -10.27 -20.19 10.92
N LEU A 271 -9.93 -19.93 9.65
CA LEU A 271 -10.27 -18.70 8.94
C LEU A 271 -11.78 -18.57 8.70
N GLN A 272 -12.47 -19.65 8.33
CA GLN A 272 -13.93 -19.65 8.17
C GLN A 272 -14.66 -19.27 9.46
N ARG A 273 -14.23 -19.83 10.60
CA ARG A 273 -14.76 -19.43 11.92
C ARG A 273 -14.47 -17.97 12.23
N ASN A 274 -13.28 -17.49 11.89
CA ASN A 274 -12.93 -16.10 12.07
C ASN A 274 -13.77 -15.16 11.18
N VAL A 275 -14.13 -15.56 9.97
CA VAL A 275 -15.04 -14.82 9.08
C VAL A 275 -16.44 -14.70 9.70
N GLU A 276 -16.92 -15.73 10.41
CA GLU A 276 -18.18 -15.64 11.16
C GLU A 276 -18.09 -14.59 12.28
N SER A 277 -16.99 -14.54 13.03
CA SER A 277 -16.75 -13.49 14.02
C SER A 277 -16.64 -12.10 13.38
N LEU A 278 -15.94 -11.99 12.24
CA LEU A 278 -15.79 -10.75 11.51
C LEU A 278 -17.14 -10.21 11.01
N ALA A 279 -18.07 -11.08 10.61
CA ALA A 279 -19.43 -10.70 10.22
C ALA A 279 -20.25 -10.07 11.35
N ILE A 280 -19.92 -10.40 12.60
CA ILE A 280 -20.54 -9.81 13.79
C ILE A 280 -19.85 -8.49 14.15
N GLU A 281 -18.51 -8.47 14.12
CA GLU A 281 -17.71 -7.30 14.50
C GLU A 281 -17.77 -6.15 13.49
N GLU A 282 -17.78 -6.47 12.20
CA GLU A 282 -17.70 -5.53 11.07
C GLU A 282 -18.78 -5.86 10.02
N PRO A 283 -20.08 -5.73 10.35
CA PRO A 283 -21.15 -6.08 9.42
C PRO A 283 -21.18 -5.16 8.20
N TYR A 284 -21.69 -5.68 7.09
CA TYR A 284 -21.95 -4.91 5.88
C TYR A 284 -23.30 -5.30 5.28
N THR A 285 -23.83 -4.44 4.42
CA THR A 285 -25.10 -4.66 3.72
C THR A 285 -24.87 -4.80 2.22
N THR A 286 -25.57 -5.73 1.58
CA THR A 286 -25.51 -5.91 0.13
C THR A 286 -26.69 -5.23 -0.54
N THR A 287 -26.43 -4.41 -1.54
CA THR A 287 -27.44 -3.74 -2.37
C THR A 287 -27.27 -4.09 -3.84
N GLN A 288 -28.39 -4.09 -4.57
CA GLN A 288 -28.42 -4.27 -6.02
C GLN A 288 -28.67 -2.92 -6.70
N GLU A 289 -27.73 -2.51 -7.54
CA GLU A 289 -27.70 -1.25 -8.29
C GLU A 289 -27.55 -1.55 -9.80
N PRO A 290 -28.55 -2.16 -10.45
CA PRO A 290 -28.47 -2.57 -11.86
C PRO A 290 -28.35 -1.38 -12.83
N SER A 291 -28.73 -0.18 -12.39
CA SER A 291 -28.63 1.07 -13.17
C SER A 291 -27.33 1.84 -12.91
N GLY A 292 -26.46 1.36 -12.02
CA GLY A 292 -25.19 2.03 -11.73
C GLY A 292 -24.16 1.84 -12.85
N ASP A 293 -23.10 2.64 -12.82
CA ASP A 293 -22.06 2.61 -13.87
C ASP A 293 -21.41 1.21 -13.92
N PRO A 294 -21.59 0.44 -15.02
CA PRO A 294 -21.04 -0.91 -15.15
C PRO A 294 -19.51 -0.92 -15.23
N SER A 295 -18.86 0.23 -15.45
CA SER A 295 -17.41 0.32 -15.32
C SER A 295 -16.99 0.15 -13.86
N ILE A 296 -17.80 0.61 -12.88
CA ILE A 296 -17.51 0.64 -11.44
C ILE A 296 -18.19 -0.50 -10.69
N ILE A 297 -19.46 -0.79 -11.04
CA ILE A 297 -20.28 -1.78 -10.36
C ILE A 297 -20.31 -3.07 -11.17
N PHE A 298 -19.62 -4.09 -10.67
CA PHE A 298 -19.61 -5.41 -11.30
C PHE A 298 -20.91 -6.17 -11.00
N ASN A 299 -21.62 -6.61 -12.04
CA ASN A 299 -22.88 -7.37 -11.96
C ASN A 299 -23.97 -6.72 -11.08
N GLY A 300 -23.96 -5.39 -10.96
CA GLY A 300 -24.96 -4.64 -10.19
C GLY A 300 -24.86 -4.82 -8.66
N ARG A 301 -23.94 -5.61 -8.11
CA ARG A 301 -23.82 -5.82 -6.66
C ARG A 301 -22.88 -4.79 -6.03
N VAL A 302 -23.32 -4.19 -4.93
CA VAL A 302 -22.50 -3.32 -4.08
C VAL A 302 -22.61 -3.77 -2.63
N ASP A 303 -21.47 -3.95 -1.97
CA ASP A 303 -21.42 -4.23 -0.53
C ASP A 303 -21.01 -2.95 0.22
N ARG A 304 -21.84 -2.52 1.17
CA ARG A 304 -21.69 -1.28 1.95
C ARG A 304 -21.30 -1.58 3.39
N TYR A 305 -20.08 -1.19 3.71
CA TYR A 305 -19.39 -1.31 4.99
C TYR A 305 -19.51 -0.03 5.81
N GLN A 306 -19.26 -0.12 7.12
CA GLN A 306 -19.28 1.04 8.02
C GLN A 306 -18.24 2.11 7.63
N ASP A 307 -17.02 1.68 7.29
CA ASP A 307 -15.92 2.55 6.92
C ASP A 307 -14.87 1.78 6.07
N ILE A 308 -13.84 2.50 5.61
CA ILE A 308 -12.74 1.95 4.81
C ILE A 308 -11.92 0.93 5.61
N TRP A 309 -11.87 1.08 6.95
CA TRP A 309 -11.18 0.12 7.80
C TRP A 309 -11.85 -1.26 7.73
N ALA A 310 -13.18 -1.31 7.84
CA ALA A 310 -13.94 -2.55 7.67
C ALA A 310 -13.68 -3.20 6.30
N ILE A 311 -13.70 -2.41 5.21
CA ILE A 311 -13.36 -2.89 3.86
C ILE A 311 -11.97 -3.53 3.86
N ARG A 312 -10.97 -2.87 4.45
CA ARG A 312 -9.59 -3.36 4.50
C ARG A 312 -9.49 -4.70 5.23
N VAL A 313 -10.11 -4.83 6.40
CA VAL A 313 -10.07 -6.08 7.19
C VAL A 313 -10.73 -7.22 6.42
N TRP A 314 -11.91 -6.97 5.84
CA TRP A 314 -12.62 -7.94 5.01
C TRP A 314 -11.81 -8.37 3.79
N ASN A 315 -11.21 -7.42 3.07
CA ASN A 315 -10.43 -7.73 1.87
C ASN A 315 -9.13 -8.45 2.21
N ASN A 316 -8.49 -8.17 3.35
CA ASN A 316 -7.36 -8.95 3.84
C ASN A 316 -7.75 -10.39 4.17
N SER A 317 -8.90 -10.60 4.83
CA SER A 317 -9.43 -11.95 5.10
C SER A 317 -9.73 -12.72 3.80
N ARG A 318 -10.38 -12.08 2.82
CA ARG A 318 -10.66 -12.68 1.51
C ARG A 318 -9.38 -13.04 0.76
N ASN A 319 -8.39 -12.15 0.73
CA ASN A 319 -7.09 -12.40 0.09
C ASN A 319 -6.38 -13.60 0.72
N LEU A 320 -6.36 -13.67 2.06
CA LEU A 320 -5.79 -14.79 2.78
C LEU A 320 -6.51 -16.10 2.44
N HIS A 321 -7.84 -16.08 2.37
CA HIS A 321 -8.64 -17.25 2.02
C HIS A 321 -8.38 -17.69 0.57
N MET A 322 -8.30 -16.76 -0.39
CA MET A 322 -7.96 -17.08 -1.77
C MET A 322 -6.60 -17.78 -1.89
N ILE A 323 -5.58 -17.31 -1.17
CA ILE A 323 -4.26 -17.94 -1.16
C ILE A 323 -4.32 -19.37 -0.60
N LEU A 324 -5.04 -19.58 0.52
CA LEU A 324 -5.23 -20.92 1.08
C LEU A 324 -5.96 -21.85 0.12
N CYS A 325 -7.01 -21.36 -0.55
CA CYS A 325 -7.72 -22.14 -1.56
C CYS A 325 -6.81 -22.49 -2.75
N GLU A 326 -5.97 -21.57 -3.22
CA GLU A 326 -4.98 -21.87 -4.28
C GLU A 326 -3.98 -22.96 -3.84
N MET A 327 -3.48 -22.89 -2.61
CA MET A 327 -2.61 -23.93 -2.04
C MET A 327 -3.33 -25.29 -1.97
N ILE A 328 -4.57 -25.31 -1.50
CA ILE A 328 -5.39 -26.53 -1.41
C ILE A 328 -5.63 -27.12 -2.80
N CYS A 329 -6.03 -26.30 -3.78
CA CYS A 329 -6.19 -26.72 -5.18
C CYS A 329 -4.91 -27.31 -5.75
N TYR A 330 -3.77 -26.64 -5.55
CA TYR A 330 -2.46 -27.14 -5.99
C TYR A 330 -2.14 -28.52 -5.39
N LEU A 331 -2.32 -28.67 -4.07
CA LEU A 331 -2.03 -29.90 -3.35
C LEU A 331 -2.95 -31.05 -3.76
N LEU A 332 -4.26 -30.79 -3.91
CA LEU A 332 -5.23 -31.78 -4.37
C LEU A 332 -4.91 -32.27 -5.78
N ASN A 333 -4.69 -31.35 -6.72
CA ASN A 333 -4.32 -31.70 -8.09
C ASN A 333 -3.02 -32.52 -8.14
N ARG A 334 -2.03 -32.18 -7.30
CA ARG A 334 -0.78 -32.92 -7.20
C ARG A 334 -0.99 -34.35 -6.68
N ILE A 335 -1.79 -34.52 -5.63
CA ILE A 335 -2.07 -35.84 -5.04
C ILE A 335 -2.86 -36.71 -6.02
N LEU A 336 -3.87 -36.14 -6.68
CA LEU A 336 -4.67 -36.82 -7.71
C LEU A 336 -3.80 -37.23 -8.90
N GLY A 337 -2.91 -36.35 -9.38
CA GLY A 337 -1.99 -36.66 -10.48
C GLY A 337 -0.96 -37.73 -10.14
N GLN A 338 -0.54 -37.84 -8.88
CA GLN A 338 0.36 -38.90 -8.41
C GLN A 338 -0.34 -40.26 -8.23
N ASN A 339 -1.66 -40.25 -8.04
CA ASN A 339 -2.46 -41.45 -7.78
C ASN A 339 -3.65 -41.52 -8.74
N PRO A 340 -3.41 -41.75 -10.06
CA PRO A 340 -4.48 -41.80 -11.06
C PRO A 340 -5.48 -42.93 -10.85
N ALA A 341 -5.18 -43.90 -9.97
CA ALA A 341 -6.12 -44.93 -9.53
C ALA A 341 -7.22 -44.42 -8.58
N LEU A 342 -7.10 -43.19 -8.05
CA LEU A 342 -8.17 -42.57 -7.28
C LEU A 342 -9.36 -42.26 -8.20
N SER A 343 -10.52 -42.82 -7.87
CA SER A 343 -11.75 -42.64 -8.65
C SER A 343 -12.11 -41.16 -8.88
N PRO A 344 -12.69 -40.79 -10.04
CA PRO A 344 -13.29 -39.47 -10.28
C PRO A 344 -14.30 -39.05 -9.19
N HIS A 345 -14.92 -40.02 -8.50
CA HIS A 345 -15.85 -39.79 -7.39
C HIS A 345 -15.17 -39.82 -6.00
N SER A 346 -13.84 -39.68 -5.92
CA SER A 346 -13.14 -39.61 -4.64
C SER A 346 -13.53 -38.34 -3.87
N SER A 347 -13.46 -38.41 -2.53
CA SER A 347 -13.65 -37.26 -1.64
C SER A 347 -12.72 -36.08 -1.97
N MET A 348 -11.55 -36.36 -2.56
CA MET A 348 -10.61 -35.34 -3.01
C MET A 348 -11.13 -34.51 -4.19
N ASN A 349 -11.82 -35.13 -5.15
CA ASN A 349 -12.43 -34.39 -6.25
C ASN A 349 -13.59 -33.51 -5.77
N TYR A 350 -14.42 -34.01 -4.85
CA TYR A 350 -15.47 -33.19 -4.23
C TYR A 350 -14.85 -31.97 -3.51
N ARG A 351 -13.80 -32.20 -2.73
CA ARG A 351 -13.09 -31.13 -2.01
C ARG A 351 -12.47 -30.10 -2.97
N LEU A 352 -11.93 -30.54 -4.11
CA LEU A 352 -11.42 -29.63 -5.12
C LEU A 352 -12.53 -28.74 -5.69
N GLN A 353 -13.67 -29.33 -6.04
CA GLN A 353 -14.83 -28.57 -6.55
C GLN A 353 -15.37 -27.57 -5.53
N GLU A 354 -15.50 -27.97 -4.25
CA GLU A 354 -15.88 -27.08 -3.15
C GLU A 354 -14.90 -25.89 -3.00
N THR A 355 -13.61 -26.16 -3.10
CA THR A 355 -12.56 -25.13 -3.01
C THR A 355 -12.65 -24.14 -4.19
N LEU A 356 -12.90 -24.63 -5.41
CA LEU A 356 -13.10 -23.79 -6.59
C LEU A 356 -14.36 -22.92 -6.49
N GLN A 357 -15.45 -23.45 -5.95
CA GLN A 357 -16.67 -22.67 -5.69
C GLN A 357 -16.42 -21.56 -4.66
N THR A 358 -15.63 -21.85 -3.63
CA THR A 358 -15.23 -20.86 -2.63
C THR A 358 -14.38 -19.75 -3.24
N LEU A 359 -13.41 -20.08 -4.11
CA LEU A 359 -12.63 -19.09 -4.86
C LEU A 359 -13.53 -18.16 -5.69
N SER A 360 -14.51 -18.72 -6.40
CA SER A 360 -15.45 -17.93 -7.21
C SER A 360 -16.29 -16.99 -6.36
N LYS A 361 -16.79 -17.47 -5.21
CA LYS A 361 -17.53 -16.64 -4.25
C LYS A 361 -16.67 -15.51 -3.69
N LEU A 362 -15.45 -15.81 -3.24
CA LEU A 362 -14.51 -14.82 -2.71
C LEU A 362 -14.20 -13.72 -3.72
N GLY A 363 -14.03 -14.09 -5.00
CA GLY A 363 -13.83 -13.13 -6.09
C GLY A 363 -15.02 -12.19 -6.24
N ASN A 364 -16.24 -12.71 -6.29
CA ASN A 364 -17.45 -11.90 -6.39
C ASN A 364 -17.64 -10.98 -5.17
N ASP A 365 -17.39 -11.49 -3.96
CA ASP A 365 -17.49 -10.71 -2.72
C ASP A 365 -16.43 -9.61 -2.66
N PHE A 366 -15.22 -9.84 -3.18
CA PHE A 366 -14.19 -8.82 -3.29
C PHE A 366 -14.59 -7.71 -4.28
N LEU A 367 -15.07 -8.08 -5.48
CA LEU A 367 -15.47 -7.12 -6.51
C LEU A 367 -16.61 -6.21 -6.04
N ALA A 368 -17.53 -6.73 -5.22
CA ALA A 368 -18.62 -5.95 -4.62
C ALA A 368 -18.15 -4.85 -3.66
N THR A 369 -16.89 -4.88 -3.19
CA THR A 369 -16.32 -3.83 -2.32
C THR A 369 -15.82 -2.61 -3.10
N ILE A 370 -15.53 -2.76 -4.39
CA ILE A 370 -14.85 -1.75 -5.21
C ILE A 370 -15.59 -0.41 -5.25
N PRO A 371 -16.93 -0.35 -5.45
CA PRO A 371 -17.64 0.92 -5.56
C PRO A 371 -17.47 1.81 -4.33
N GLN A 372 -17.60 1.24 -3.13
CA GLN A 372 -17.42 1.99 -1.89
C GLN A 372 -15.94 2.24 -1.58
N ALA A 373 -15.05 1.28 -1.85
CA ALA A 373 -13.62 1.41 -1.57
C ALA A 373 -12.94 2.52 -2.40
N LEU A 374 -13.47 2.81 -3.59
CA LEU A 374 -13.04 3.93 -4.40
C LEU A 374 -13.79 5.22 -4.07
N GLU A 375 -14.71 5.23 -3.09
CA GLU A 375 -15.54 6.39 -2.72
C GLU A 375 -16.33 7.00 -3.89
N ILE A 376 -16.63 6.21 -4.94
CA ILE A 376 -17.40 6.68 -6.12
C ILE A 376 -18.92 6.62 -5.86
N SER A 377 -19.33 6.55 -4.59
CA SER A 377 -20.73 6.67 -4.20
C SER A 377 -21.05 8.13 -3.91
N SER A 378 -21.66 8.79 -4.90
CA SER A 378 -22.28 10.10 -4.74
C SER A 378 -23.31 10.03 -3.60
N SER A 379 -22.99 10.55 -2.42
CA SER A 379 -24.01 10.87 -1.42
C SER A 379 -24.59 12.24 -1.74
N PRO A 380 -25.91 12.39 -1.99
CA PRO A 380 -26.54 13.68 -2.28
C PRO A 380 -26.56 14.66 -1.09
N SER A 381 -26.04 14.28 0.08
CA SER A 381 -26.31 14.97 1.34
C SER A 381 -25.09 15.53 2.08
N ASP A 382 -23.92 15.67 1.45
CA ASP A 382 -22.73 16.25 2.12
C ASP A 382 -22.48 17.71 1.67
N PRO A 383 -22.69 18.73 2.53
CA PRO A 383 -22.62 20.15 2.16
C PRO A 383 -21.19 20.73 2.25
N ARG A 384 -20.16 19.96 1.88
CA ARG A 384 -18.77 20.44 1.89
C ARG A 384 -18.49 21.23 0.61
N PRO A 385 -17.82 22.40 0.69
CA PRO A 385 -17.57 23.25 -0.47
C PRO A 385 -16.72 22.52 -1.51
N SER A 386 -17.19 22.57 -2.75
CA SER A 386 -16.60 21.96 -3.93
C SER A 386 -15.30 22.67 -4.32
N LEU A 387 -14.15 22.07 -3.98
CA LEU A 387 -12.98 22.16 -4.86
C LEU A 387 -13.14 21.09 -5.94
N ASP A 388 -13.23 21.55 -7.19
CA ASP A 388 -13.34 20.75 -8.40
C ASP A 388 -12.02 19.97 -8.64
N LEU A 389 -11.98 18.73 -8.15
CA LEU A 389 -10.92 17.75 -8.42
C LEU A 389 -11.57 16.54 -9.07
N SER A 390 -11.61 16.53 -10.40
CA SER A 390 -12.19 15.50 -11.24
C SER A 390 -11.36 14.20 -11.24
N PHE A 391 -11.31 13.51 -10.08
CA PHE A 391 -11.23 12.06 -9.89
C PHE A 391 -11.37 11.78 -8.37
N ARG A 392 -12.57 11.37 -7.92
CA ARG A 392 -12.89 11.06 -6.50
C ARG A 392 -12.52 9.63 -6.09
N GLY A 393 -11.44 9.06 -6.64
CA GLY A 393 -10.92 7.77 -6.17
C GLY A 393 -9.95 8.00 -5.02
N ASN A 394 -10.27 7.57 -3.80
CA ASN A 394 -9.30 7.60 -2.71
C ASN A 394 -8.06 6.79 -3.12
N ILE A 395 -6.91 7.46 -3.24
CA ILE A 395 -5.64 6.85 -3.66
C ILE A 395 -5.32 5.62 -2.79
N SER A 396 -5.53 5.74 -1.47
CA SER A 396 -5.35 4.65 -0.51
C SER A 396 -6.25 3.45 -0.83
N GLY A 397 -7.49 3.73 -1.26
CA GLY A 397 -8.43 2.73 -1.78
C GLY A 397 -7.91 2.03 -3.04
N GLY A 398 -7.35 2.78 -3.99
CA GLY A 398 -6.72 2.21 -5.20
C GLY A 398 -5.56 1.25 -4.88
N TYR A 399 -4.67 1.65 -3.98
CA TYR A 399 -3.59 0.77 -3.50
C TYR A 399 -4.12 -0.48 -2.80
N MET A 400 -5.08 -0.31 -1.89
CA MET A 400 -5.71 -1.42 -1.17
C MET A 400 -6.36 -2.44 -2.12
N LEU A 401 -6.98 -1.97 -3.21
CA LEU A 401 -7.69 -2.83 -4.15
C LEU A 401 -6.77 -3.52 -5.16
N THR A 402 -5.62 -2.94 -5.49
CA THR A 402 -4.72 -3.39 -6.57
C THR A 402 -4.37 -4.87 -6.44
N TRP A 403 -3.96 -5.31 -5.25
CA TRP A 403 -3.58 -6.71 -5.04
C TRP A 403 -4.76 -7.67 -5.11
N GLY A 404 -5.91 -7.31 -4.51
CA GLY A 404 -7.07 -8.18 -4.53
C GLY A 404 -7.67 -8.31 -5.94
N LEU A 405 -7.68 -7.22 -6.73
CA LEU A 405 -8.02 -7.26 -8.14
C LEU A 405 -7.11 -8.22 -8.92
N TYR A 406 -5.80 -8.17 -8.68
CA TYR A 406 -4.86 -9.10 -9.29
C TYR A 406 -5.14 -10.56 -8.89
N MET A 407 -5.36 -10.83 -7.59
CA MET A 407 -5.70 -12.17 -7.10
C MET A 407 -6.96 -12.72 -7.76
N VAL A 408 -8.01 -11.91 -7.89
CA VAL A 408 -9.25 -12.34 -8.59
C VAL A 408 -8.97 -12.52 -10.08
N GLY A 409 -8.25 -11.60 -10.73
CA GLY A 409 -7.99 -11.64 -12.17
C GLY A 409 -7.14 -12.85 -12.61
N LYS A 410 -6.13 -13.21 -11.82
CA LYS A 410 -5.27 -14.38 -12.08
C LYS A 410 -5.93 -15.71 -11.75
N CYS A 411 -7.02 -15.71 -11.00
CA CYS A 411 -7.65 -16.92 -10.51
C CYS A 411 -8.18 -17.78 -11.66
N ALA A 412 -8.01 -19.11 -11.55
CA ALA A 412 -8.41 -20.06 -12.58
C ALA A 412 -9.93 -20.14 -12.80
N VAL A 413 -10.73 -19.80 -11.79
CA VAL A 413 -12.21 -19.82 -11.87
C VAL A 413 -12.80 -18.53 -12.44
N THR A 414 -11.97 -17.50 -12.67
CA THR A 414 -12.43 -16.21 -13.17
C THR A 414 -12.77 -16.30 -14.65
N THR A 415 -13.99 -15.88 -15.01
CA THR A 415 -14.45 -15.88 -16.41
C THR A 415 -13.71 -14.82 -17.22
N LYS A 416 -13.74 -14.96 -18.56
CA LYS A 416 -13.09 -14.01 -19.47
C LYS A 416 -13.68 -12.60 -19.33
N GLU A 417 -14.99 -12.49 -19.17
CA GLU A 417 -15.70 -11.23 -18.99
C GLU A 417 -15.27 -10.53 -17.69
N THR A 418 -15.22 -11.28 -16.58
CA THR A 418 -14.75 -10.77 -15.29
C THR A 418 -13.29 -10.35 -15.36
N ARG A 419 -12.43 -11.16 -16.00
CA ARG A 419 -11.00 -10.84 -16.15
C ARG A 419 -10.80 -9.56 -16.97
N LYS A 420 -11.55 -9.39 -18.07
CA LYS A 420 -11.54 -8.16 -18.87
C LYS A 420 -11.96 -6.93 -18.05
N TRP A 421 -13.01 -7.06 -17.24
CA TRP A 421 -13.45 -5.98 -16.35
C TRP A 421 -12.37 -5.61 -15.32
N ILE A 422 -11.73 -6.61 -14.71
CA ILE A 422 -10.61 -6.42 -13.76
C ILE A 422 -9.43 -5.71 -14.42
N ILE A 423 -9.04 -6.12 -15.64
CA ILE A 423 -7.97 -5.47 -16.40
C ILE A 423 -8.27 -3.98 -16.59
N GLN A 424 -9.48 -3.63 -17.04
CA GLN A 424 -9.89 -2.25 -17.23
C GLN A 424 -9.84 -1.45 -15.92
N ARG A 425 -10.24 -2.06 -14.81
CA ARG A 425 -10.22 -1.41 -13.50
C ARG A 425 -8.80 -1.20 -12.99
N LEU A 426 -7.90 -2.18 -13.13
CA LEU A 426 -6.48 -2.03 -12.80
C LEU A 426 -5.79 -0.99 -13.68
N GLN A 427 -6.11 -0.91 -14.98
CA GLN A 427 -5.60 0.13 -15.87
C GLN A 427 -6.06 1.53 -15.45
N SER A 428 -7.32 1.67 -15.03
CA SER A 428 -7.84 2.93 -14.48
C SER A 428 -7.14 3.31 -13.18
N ILE A 429 -6.92 2.36 -12.26
CA ILE A 429 -6.16 2.60 -11.03
C ILE A 429 -4.72 3.01 -11.36
N GLY A 430 -4.04 2.29 -12.25
CA GLY A 430 -2.68 2.59 -12.71
C GLY A 430 -2.53 3.99 -13.30
N SER A 431 -3.44 4.36 -14.20
CA SER A 431 -3.38 5.64 -14.92
C SER A 431 -3.75 6.83 -14.04
N ASN A 432 -4.71 6.66 -13.13
CA ASN A 432 -5.27 7.77 -12.35
C ASN A 432 -4.63 7.92 -10.96
N ALA A 433 -4.13 6.84 -10.36
CA ALA A 433 -3.44 6.86 -9.07
C ALA A 433 -1.90 6.84 -9.22
N GLY A 434 -1.39 6.81 -10.45
CA GLY A 434 0.04 6.79 -10.76
C GLY A 434 0.75 5.51 -10.33
N THR A 435 0.03 4.39 -10.25
CA THR A 435 0.56 3.12 -9.74
C THR A 435 1.14 2.27 -10.86
N SER A 436 2.46 2.33 -11.06
CA SER A 436 3.13 1.46 -12.04
C SER A 436 2.91 -0.03 -11.74
N VAL A 437 2.81 -0.41 -10.47
CA VAL A 437 2.52 -1.77 -10.02
C VAL A 437 1.19 -2.29 -10.57
N ALA A 438 0.12 -1.48 -10.59
CA ALA A 438 -1.16 -1.93 -11.12
C ALA A 438 -1.07 -2.26 -12.63
N LEU A 439 -0.27 -1.48 -13.38
CA LEU A 439 -0.04 -1.72 -14.81
C LEU A 439 0.81 -2.98 -15.05
N GLN A 440 1.83 -3.23 -14.22
CA GLN A 440 2.61 -4.46 -14.30
C GLN A 440 1.74 -5.70 -14.05
N LEU A 441 0.84 -5.65 -13.07
CA LEU A 441 -0.09 -6.75 -12.77
C LEU A 441 -1.08 -7.00 -13.91
N VAL A 442 -1.47 -5.97 -14.66
CA VAL A 442 -2.30 -6.12 -15.86
C VAL A 442 -1.61 -6.98 -16.92
N GLU A 443 -0.32 -6.75 -17.16
CA GLU A 443 0.44 -7.53 -18.14
C GLU A 443 0.47 -9.03 -17.80
N ASP A 444 0.59 -9.35 -16.51
CA ASP A 444 0.58 -10.74 -16.03
C ASP A 444 -0.80 -11.40 -16.21
N ILE A 445 -1.89 -10.69 -15.85
CA ILE A 445 -3.26 -11.20 -16.05
C ILE A 445 -3.54 -11.44 -17.54
N ILE A 446 -3.06 -10.57 -18.44
CA ILE A 446 -3.21 -10.74 -19.89
C ILE A 446 -2.49 -12.01 -20.37
N LYS A 447 -1.28 -12.29 -19.88
CA LYS A 447 -0.55 -13.52 -20.21
C LYS A 447 -1.31 -14.76 -19.75
N ILE A 448 -1.88 -14.73 -18.55
CA ILE A 448 -2.71 -15.82 -18.02
C ILE A 448 -3.94 -16.04 -18.91
N ASP A 449 -4.64 -14.98 -19.31
CA ASP A 449 -5.82 -15.09 -20.17
C ASP A 449 -5.48 -15.76 -21.52
N GLN A 450 -4.36 -15.37 -22.13
CA GLN A 450 -3.86 -15.95 -23.37
C GLN A 450 -3.53 -17.45 -23.23
N LEU A 451 -2.89 -17.84 -22.13
CA LEU A 451 -2.57 -19.24 -21.85
C LEU A 451 -3.83 -20.11 -21.63
N THR A 452 -4.90 -19.54 -21.05
CA THR A 452 -6.16 -20.27 -20.84
C THR A 452 -7.06 -20.34 -22.09
N ALA A 453 -6.77 -19.55 -23.13
CA ALA A 453 -7.50 -19.55 -24.38
C ALA A 453 -6.89 -20.49 -25.44
N SER A 454 -5.68 -21.00 -25.19
CA SER A 454 -4.93 -21.97 -26.00
C SER A 454 -5.26 -23.38 -25.54
#